data_AF-A0A183S7D1-F1
#
_entry.id   AF-A0A183S7D1-F1
#
_cell.length_a   1.000
_cell.length_b   1.000
_cell.length_c   1.000
_cell.angle_alpha   90.00
_cell.angle_beta   90.00
_cell.angle_gamma   90.00
#
_symmetry.space_group_name_H-M   'P 1'
#
loop_
_entity.id
_entity.type
_entity.pdbx_description
1 polymer ?
#
loop_
_entity_poly.entity_id
_entity_poly.type
_entity_poly.pdbx_seq_one_letter_code
_entity_poly.pdbx_strand_id
1 'polypeptide(L)'
;MKDSFGLFLKYGTSASEEEDTRTTKNLATEVLAENDKDTKDITKSIYGGALLRKQIKLAEADRLLLEKRRYFQRKITASTARRTNLTNRQLELRDQMKKFEGFVRDNEAKRVRALSKYQTEMYLCKVRTREEADLKTELTRVKQVYEKMKKKVQQYKTFEEYLMQVIDMLPPDYIKIADNVLGGLIMRYNTLYETNISLLKEMNEKSEQIREAHAKLVSLREEHASHILTLNSELAALYTKRERRNESFQRHEQRFSNTHRELRTQLSLFGTVIRSIDNLVGKCAWPYTAAPGDLTLSLKLNRIMVSS
;
A
#
# COMPACT_ATOMS: atom_id res chain seq x y z
N MET A 1 41.41 8.66 22.15
CA MET A 1 42.40 8.92 23.22
C MET A 1 43.62 8.05 22.90
N LYS A 2 44.85 8.53 22.80
CA LYS A 2 45.61 9.47 23.68
C LYS A 2 45.88 8.89 25.07
N ASP A 3 47.09 8.89 25.61
CA ASP A 3 48.46 9.02 25.06
C ASP A 3 49.30 7.90 25.77
N SER A 4 50.60 7.61 25.60
CA SER A 4 51.77 8.44 25.28
C SER A 4 52.98 7.64 24.72
N PHE A 5 53.93 8.41 24.21
CA PHE A 5 55.39 8.21 24.05
C PHE A 5 56.11 7.49 25.22
N GLY A 6 57.32 6.94 25.06
CA GLY A 6 58.19 6.84 23.87
C GLY A 6 59.66 6.51 24.21
N LEU A 7 60.59 6.75 23.26
CA LEU A 7 62.06 6.52 23.33
C LEU A 7 62.49 5.03 23.37
N PHE A 8 63.68 4.62 22.91
CA PHE A 8 64.78 5.34 22.26
C PHE A 8 65.37 4.50 21.10
N LEU A 9 65.88 5.16 20.05
CA LEU A 9 66.55 4.48 18.92
C LEU A 9 67.63 5.42 18.33
N LYS A 10 68.92 5.09 18.49
CA LYS A 10 70.02 5.23 17.50
C LYS A 10 71.44 5.29 18.11
N TYR A 11 72.39 4.73 17.33
CA TYR A 11 73.86 4.92 17.37
C TYR A 11 74.59 4.52 18.68
N GLY A 12 75.85 4.10 18.65
CA GLY A 12 76.78 3.85 17.53
C GLY A 12 78.19 3.56 18.04
N THR A 13 79.19 3.48 17.14
CA THR A 13 80.62 3.16 17.42
C THR A 13 80.84 1.68 17.81
N SER A 14 81.64 0.82 17.16
CA SER A 14 82.83 0.90 16.28
C SER A 14 84.19 0.77 16.99
N ALA A 15 84.61 -0.48 17.20
CA ALA A 15 86.00 -0.96 17.16
C ALA A 15 85.91 -2.43 16.70
N SER A 16 86.55 -2.94 15.63
CA SER A 16 87.79 -2.58 14.93
C SER A 16 89.06 -2.91 15.68
N GLU A 17 89.42 -4.19 15.67
CA GLU A 17 90.81 -4.66 15.82
C GLU A 17 90.97 -5.89 14.90
N GLU A 18 91.57 -5.66 13.73
CA GLU A 18 91.91 -6.66 12.72
C GLU A 18 93.40 -6.44 12.36
N GLU A 19 94.12 -7.54 12.11
CA GLU A 19 95.56 -7.60 11.75
C GLU A 19 96.60 -6.95 12.68
N ASP A 20 97.57 -7.77 13.12
CA ASP A 20 98.93 -7.57 12.58
C ASP A 20 99.56 -8.94 12.25
N THR A 21 100.05 -9.11 11.03
CA THR A 21 100.63 -10.36 10.53
C THR A 21 102.11 -10.16 10.19
N ARG A 22 103.02 -10.53 11.11
CA ARG A 22 104.47 -10.54 10.82
C ARG A 22 105.21 -11.81 11.30
N THR A 23 105.55 -12.63 10.31
CA THR A 23 106.94 -13.01 10.01
C THR A 23 107.80 -13.65 11.13
N THR A 24 107.64 -14.96 11.34
CA THR A 24 108.78 -15.88 11.61
C THR A 24 108.62 -17.22 10.87
N LYS A 25 108.88 -17.20 9.56
CA LYS A 25 109.24 -18.40 8.78
C LYS A 25 110.54 -18.12 8.04
N ASN A 26 111.24 -19.21 7.70
CA ASN A 26 112.50 -19.27 6.96
C ASN A 26 113.75 -18.89 7.77
N LEU A 27 114.43 -19.91 8.31
CA LEU A 27 115.82 -20.11 7.89
C LEU A 27 116.21 -21.59 7.85
N ALA A 28 116.64 -22.01 6.65
CA ALA A 28 117.52 -23.12 6.30
C ALA A 28 117.56 -24.39 7.20
N THR A 29 116.92 -25.45 6.72
CA THR A 29 117.54 -26.78 6.74
C THR A 29 118.62 -26.85 5.65
N GLU A 30 119.89 -26.60 5.97
CA GLU A 30 121.06 -27.15 5.25
C GLU A 30 122.40 -26.69 5.87
N VAL A 31 123.04 -27.58 6.64
CA VAL A 31 124.51 -27.78 6.62
C VAL A 31 124.74 -29.29 6.79
N LEU A 32 125.42 -29.90 5.83
CA LEU A 32 125.94 -31.27 5.93
C LEU A 32 127.46 -31.23 6.08
N ALA A 33 127.99 -32.25 6.76
CA ALA A 33 129.38 -32.73 6.69
C ALA A 33 130.52 -31.84 7.24
N GLU A 34 131.63 -32.53 7.55
CA GLU A 34 133.04 -32.09 7.54
C GLU A 34 133.40 -30.78 8.31
N ASN A 35 134.20 -30.78 9.38
CA ASN A 35 135.31 -31.68 9.80
C ASN A 35 135.32 -31.73 11.35
N ASP A 36 135.66 -32.82 12.06
CA ASP A 36 136.79 -33.76 11.94
C ASP A 36 138.16 -33.15 12.30
N LYS A 37 138.52 -33.22 13.60
CA LYS A 37 139.89 -33.55 14.06
C LYS A 37 140.00 -33.79 15.57
N ASP A 38 140.95 -34.67 15.90
CA ASP A 38 141.75 -34.77 17.13
C ASP A 38 141.03 -34.58 18.49
N THR A 39 140.93 -35.59 19.35
CA THR A 39 142.07 -36.41 19.81
C THR A 39 141.89 -37.93 19.64
N LYS A 40 143.02 -38.63 19.46
CA LYS A 40 143.11 -40.08 19.25
C LYS A 40 143.84 -40.83 20.37
N ASP A 41 143.44 -42.10 20.50
CA ASP A 41 144.21 -43.22 21.06
C ASP A 41 144.61 -43.18 22.56
N ILE A 42 145.19 -44.31 23.02
CA ILE A 42 145.49 -44.65 24.43
C ILE A 42 144.19 -44.94 25.23
N THR A 43 143.72 -46.19 25.43
CA THR A 43 144.38 -47.51 25.39
C THR A 43 143.48 -48.64 24.85
N LYS A 44 144.09 -49.76 24.43
CA LYS A 44 143.45 -50.91 23.78
C LYS A 44 143.68 -52.19 24.60
N SER A 45 142.68 -52.67 25.36
CA SER A 45 142.77 -53.99 26.01
C SER A 45 141.43 -54.70 26.28
N ILE A 46 141.26 -55.84 25.60
CA ILE A 46 140.52 -57.07 25.98
C ILE A 46 139.00 -57.00 26.30
N TYR A 47 138.45 -55.98 26.97
CA TYR A 47 137.04 -55.97 27.39
C TYR A 47 136.02 -55.52 26.33
N GLY A 48 136.47 -54.90 25.24
CA GLY A 48 135.60 -54.25 24.24
C GLY A 48 134.55 -55.17 23.60
N GLY A 49 134.87 -56.44 23.33
CA GLY A 49 133.96 -57.35 22.61
C GLY A 49 132.68 -57.72 23.38
N ALA A 50 132.71 -57.70 24.71
CA ALA A 50 131.52 -57.98 25.53
C ALA A 50 130.63 -56.73 25.68
N LEU A 51 131.24 -55.55 25.82
CA LEU A 51 130.55 -54.26 25.84
C LEU A 51 129.85 -54.00 24.50
N LEU A 52 130.55 -54.22 23.39
CA LEU A 52 130.03 -54.06 22.04
C LEU A 52 128.81 -54.96 21.79
N ARG A 53 128.83 -56.23 22.23
CA ARG A 53 127.66 -57.12 22.12
C ARG A 53 126.46 -56.67 22.98
N LYS A 54 126.69 -56.03 24.13
CA LYS A 54 125.61 -55.39 24.91
C LYS A 54 125.08 -54.13 24.22
N GLN A 55 125.95 -53.30 23.66
CA GLN A 55 125.58 -52.10 22.90
C GLN A 55 124.78 -52.45 21.64
N ILE A 56 125.16 -53.49 20.89
CA ILE A 56 124.42 -53.98 19.73
C ILE A 56 123.02 -54.46 20.14
N LYS A 57 122.89 -55.26 21.21
CA LYS A 57 121.58 -55.71 21.70
C LYS A 57 120.71 -54.58 22.25
N LEU A 58 121.32 -53.57 22.87
CA LEU A 58 120.61 -52.37 23.32
C LEU A 58 120.09 -51.58 22.10
N ALA A 59 120.96 -51.30 21.12
CA ALA A 59 120.58 -50.61 19.88
C ALA A 59 119.53 -51.38 19.05
N GLU A 60 119.55 -52.72 19.07
CA GLU A 60 118.51 -53.54 18.45
C GLU A 60 117.16 -53.45 19.20
N ALA A 61 117.19 -53.50 20.53
CA ALA A 61 116.01 -53.29 21.37
C ALA A 61 115.44 -51.86 21.20
N ASP A 62 116.30 -50.85 21.15
CA ASP A 62 115.92 -49.45 20.90
C ASP A 62 115.38 -49.25 19.49
N ARG A 63 115.95 -49.91 18.47
CA ARG A 63 115.41 -49.93 17.10
C ARG A 63 114.00 -50.53 17.08
N LEU A 64 113.78 -51.66 17.78
CA LEU A 64 112.49 -52.32 17.84
C LEU A 64 111.48 -51.51 18.66
N LEU A 65 111.90 -50.88 19.77
CA LEU A 65 111.07 -49.93 20.53
C LEU A 65 110.69 -48.71 19.70
N LEU A 66 111.62 -48.15 18.92
CA LEU A 66 111.37 -47.05 17.99
C LEU A 66 110.40 -47.48 16.88
N GLU A 67 110.53 -48.69 16.34
CA GLU A 67 109.59 -49.23 15.35
C GLU A 67 108.19 -49.43 15.94
N LYS A 68 108.08 -50.03 17.14
CA LYS A 68 106.80 -50.18 17.84
C LYS A 68 106.19 -48.83 18.21
N ARG A 69 106.98 -47.84 18.67
CA ARG A 69 106.52 -46.45 18.88
C ARG A 69 106.01 -45.84 17.58
N ARG A 70 106.74 -45.97 16.46
CA ARG A 70 106.30 -45.51 15.13
C ARG A 70 105.03 -46.25 14.64
N TYR A 71 104.84 -47.52 14.98
CA TYR A 71 103.63 -48.30 14.69
C TYR A 71 102.43 -47.85 15.52
N PHE A 72 102.59 -47.72 16.85
CA PHE A 72 101.55 -47.21 17.74
C PHE A 72 101.18 -45.76 17.40
N GLN A 73 102.14 -44.90 17.10
CA GLN A 73 101.87 -43.53 16.64
C GLN A 73 101.03 -43.53 15.37
N ARG A 74 101.37 -44.36 14.37
CA ARG A 74 100.57 -44.51 13.13
C ARG A 74 99.16 -45.07 13.39
N LYS A 75 98.99 -45.99 14.35
CA LYS A 75 97.66 -46.48 14.77
C LYS A 75 96.86 -45.43 15.53
N ILE A 76 97.50 -44.64 16.39
CA ILE A 76 96.86 -43.55 17.15
C ILE A 76 96.44 -42.45 16.18
N THR A 77 97.30 -41.97 15.29
CA THR A 77 96.93 -40.94 14.30
C THR A 77 95.86 -41.42 13.33
N ALA A 78 95.89 -42.68 12.89
CA ALA A 78 94.79 -43.24 12.09
C ALA A 78 93.47 -43.36 12.89
N SER A 79 93.54 -43.64 14.19
CA SER A 79 92.36 -43.73 15.07
C SER A 79 91.78 -42.36 15.40
N THR A 80 92.61 -41.35 15.70
CA THR A 80 92.17 -39.97 15.91
C THR A 80 91.62 -39.37 14.62
N ALA A 81 92.26 -39.60 13.47
CA ALA A 81 91.74 -39.19 12.17
C ALA A 81 90.37 -39.84 11.84
N ARG A 82 90.17 -41.13 12.19
CA ARG A 82 88.85 -41.77 12.04
C ARG A 82 87.81 -41.16 12.99
N ARG A 83 88.18 -40.87 14.23
CA ARG A 83 87.29 -40.21 15.21
C ARG A 83 86.89 -38.80 14.76
N THR A 84 87.84 -37.98 14.29
CA THR A 84 87.53 -36.62 13.82
C THR A 84 86.69 -36.63 12.55
N ASN A 85 86.95 -37.52 11.59
CA ASN A 85 86.08 -37.69 10.42
C ASN A 85 84.65 -38.12 10.82
N LEU A 86 84.49 -39.03 11.79
CA LEU A 86 83.19 -39.44 12.30
C LEU A 86 82.45 -38.30 13.04
N THR A 87 83.14 -37.50 13.88
CA THR A 87 82.51 -36.35 14.54
C THR A 87 82.12 -35.28 13.53
N ASN A 88 82.96 -34.99 12.53
CA ASN A 88 82.66 -34.05 11.47
C ASN A 88 81.43 -34.50 10.67
N ARG A 89 81.37 -35.78 10.29
CA ARG A 89 80.19 -36.33 9.59
C ARG A 89 78.92 -36.32 10.44
N GLN A 90 79.01 -36.50 11.75
CA GLN A 90 77.87 -36.34 12.65
C GLN A 90 77.40 -34.88 12.77
N LEU A 91 78.32 -33.91 12.73
CA LEU A 91 77.97 -32.49 12.70
C LEU A 91 77.32 -32.10 11.35
N GLU A 92 77.89 -32.53 10.23
CA GLU A 92 77.30 -32.37 8.89
C GLU A 92 75.86 -32.89 8.84
N LEU A 93 75.61 -34.11 9.33
CA LEU A 93 74.28 -34.71 9.35
C LEU A 93 73.31 -33.95 10.27
N ARG A 94 73.78 -33.45 11.42
CA ARG A 94 72.97 -32.60 12.32
C ARG A 94 72.62 -31.27 11.67
N ASP A 95 73.54 -30.64 10.94
CA ASP A 95 73.29 -29.36 10.28
C ASP A 95 72.47 -29.51 8.99
N GLN A 96 72.57 -30.66 8.31
CA GLN A 96 71.60 -31.07 7.29
C GLN A 96 70.21 -31.27 7.88
N MET A 97 70.08 -31.97 9.02
CA MET A 97 68.79 -32.16 9.69
C MET A 97 68.14 -30.83 10.09
N LYS A 98 68.90 -29.90 10.73
CA LYS A 98 68.42 -28.54 11.03
C LYS A 98 67.91 -27.79 9.78
N LYS A 99 68.60 -27.94 8.64
CA LYS A 99 68.19 -27.34 7.36
C LYS A 99 66.90 -27.97 6.85
N PHE A 100 66.77 -29.30 6.89
CA PHE A 100 65.53 -29.99 6.51
C PHE A 100 64.35 -29.62 7.41
N GLU A 101 64.54 -29.58 8.74
CA GLU A 101 63.51 -29.07 9.66
C GLU A 101 63.11 -27.62 9.35
N GLY A 102 64.08 -26.76 9.02
CA GLY A 102 63.84 -25.40 8.55
C GLY A 102 62.97 -25.38 7.30
N PHE A 103 63.34 -26.13 6.26
CA PHE A 103 62.56 -26.23 5.02
C PHE A 103 61.15 -26.82 5.24
N VAL A 104 60.98 -27.78 6.14
CA VAL A 104 59.67 -28.35 6.50
C VAL A 104 58.81 -27.29 7.21
N ARG A 105 59.36 -26.58 8.21
CA ARG A 105 58.65 -25.48 8.89
C ARG A 105 58.28 -24.35 7.92
N ASP A 106 59.19 -23.97 7.02
CA ASP A 106 58.93 -22.93 6.00
C ASP A 106 57.91 -23.36 4.94
N ASN A 107 57.92 -24.64 4.55
CA ASN A 107 56.94 -25.19 3.60
C ASN A 107 55.55 -25.23 4.26
N GLU A 108 55.45 -25.73 5.50
CA GLU A 108 54.20 -25.75 6.24
C GLU A 108 53.67 -24.31 6.51
N ALA A 109 54.54 -23.38 6.88
CA ALA A 109 54.18 -21.97 7.01
C ALA A 109 53.74 -21.33 5.69
N LYS A 110 54.24 -21.79 4.52
CA LYS A 110 53.73 -21.39 3.20
C LYS A 110 52.37 -22.05 2.91
N ARG A 111 52.20 -23.34 3.21
CA ARG A 111 50.95 -24.10 3.04
C ARG A 111 49.81 -23.50 3.86
N VAL A 112 50.03 -23.23 5.15
CA VAL A 112 49.05 -22.61 6.06
C VAL A 112 48.68 -21.20 5.59
N ARG A 113 49.65 -20.36 5.19
CA ARG A 113 49.37 -19.03 4.63
C ARG A 113 48.57 -19.10 3.32
N ALA A 114 48.88 -20.03 2.44
CA ALA A 114 48.15 -20.23 1.18
C ALA A 114 46.70 -20.70 1.43
N LEU A 115 46.50 -21.66 2.34
CA LEU A 115 45.17 -22.15 2.73
C LEU A 115 44.34 -21.08 3.42
N SER A 116 44.93 -20.34 4.37
CA SER A 116 44.28 -19.21 5.04
C SER A 116 43.86 -18.14 4.04
N LYS A 117 44.76 -17.72 3.14
CA LYS A 117 44.40 -16.76 2.08
C LYS A 117 43.26 -17.31 1.21
N TYR A 118 43.36 -18.55 0.74
CA TYR A 118 42.30 -19.17 -0.08
C TYR A 118 40.94 -19.18 0.64
N GLN A 119 40.89 -19.49 1.94
CA GLN A 119 39.68 -19.45 2.74
C GLN A 119 39.10 -18.04 2.86
N THR A 120 39.94 -17.01 3.07
CA THR A 120 39.52 -15.61 3.11
C THR A 120 38.98 -15.14 1.75
N GLU A 121 39.70 -15.41 0.65
CA GLU A 121 39.27 -15.04 -0.71
C GLU A 121 37.96 -15.77 -1.10
N MET A 122 37.81 -17.04 -0.73
CA MET A 122 36.55 -17.80 -0.92
C MET A 122 35.38 -17.24 -0.10
N TYR A 123 35.63 -16.75 1.11
CA TYR A 123 34.59 -16.08 1.91
C TYR A 123 34.20 -14.73 1.29
N LEU A 124 35.18 -13.89 0.94
CA LEU A 124 34.94 -12.59 0.31
C LEU A 124 34.21 -12.72 -1.04
N CYS A 125 34.55 -13.74 -1.84
CA CYS A 125 33.84 -14.07 -3.08
C CYS A 125 32.37 -14.44 -2.82
N LYS A 126 32.10 -15.28 -1.81
CA LYS A 126 30.72 -15.66 -1.40
C LYS A 126 29.90 -14.50 -0.82
N VAL A 127 30.55 -13.51 -0.21
CA VAL A 127 29.87 -12.28 0.25
C VAL A 127 29.55 -11.39 -0.95
N ARG A 128 30.57 -11.03 -1.75
CA ARG A 128 30.40 -10.14 -2.91
C ARG A 128 29.42 -10.66 -3.96
N THR A 129 29.37 -11.97 -4.21
CA THR A 129 28.41 -12.56 -5.17
C THR A 129 26.96 -12.53 -4.66
N ARG A 130 26.74 -12.44 -3.34
CA ARG A 130 25.41 -12.19 -2.77
C ARG A 130 25.06 -10.70 -2.88
N GLU A 131 25.96 -9.82 -2.44
CA GLU A 131 25.81 -8.37 -2.57
C GLU A 131 25.51 -7.95 -4.02
N GLU A 132 26.20 -8.54 -5.01
CA GLU A 132 25.97 -8.31 -6.43
C GLU A 132 24.58 -8.81 -6.90
N ALA A 133 24.09 -9.93 -6.36
CA ALA A 133 22.75 -10.44 -6.67
C ALA A 133 21.66 -9.55 -6.05
N ASP A 134 21.83 -9.15 -4.79
CA ASP A 134 20.88 -8.30 -4.06
C ASP A 134 20.83 -6.88 -4.65
N LEU A 135 21.97 -6.33 -5.08
CA LEU A 135 22.01 -5.05 -5.81
C LEU A 135 21.37 -5.15 -7.20
N LYS A 136 21.44 -6.31 -7.87
CA LYS A 136 20.76 -6.54 -9.17
C LYS A 136 19.24 -6.66 -9.01
N THR A 137 18.75 -7.35 -7.98
CA THR A 137 17.31 -7.44 -7.72
C THR A 137 16.75 -6.06 -7.36
N GLU A 138 17.42 -5.30 -6.49
CA GLU A 138 17.01 -3.93 -6.18
C GLU A 138 17.08 -2.99 -7.39
N LEU A 139 18.14 -3.05 -8.21
CA LEU A 139 18.24 -2.25 -9.43
C LEU A 139 17.10 -2.56 -10.42
N THR A 140 16.70 -3.84 -10.57
CA THR A 140 15.56 -4.20 -11.43
C THR A 140 14.22 -3.75 -10.83
N ARG A 141 14.03 -3.87 -9.51
CA ARG A 141 12.85 -3.34 -8.80
C ARG A 141 12.70 -1.83 -9.00
N VAL A 142 13.77 -1.06 -8.79
CA VAL A 142 13.78 0.39 -8.98
C VAL A 142 13.53 0.78 -10.44
N LYS A 143 14.14 0.09 -11.41
CA LYS A 143 13.88 0.31 -12.85
C LYS A 143 12.40 0.06 -13.22
N GLN A 144 11.77 -0.98 -12.68
CA GLN A 144 10.34 -1.24 -12.90
C GLN A 144 9.45 -0.15 -12.30
N VAL A 145 9.78 0.37 -11.11
CA VAL A 145 9.05 1.50 -10.49
C VAL A 145 9.24 2.77 -11.32
N TYR A 146 10.47 3.06 -11.76
CA TYR A 146 10.78 4.21 -12.62
C TYR A 146 9.98 4.17 -13.94
N GLU A 147 9.99 3.07 -14.68
CA GLU A 147 9.24 2.98 -15.95
C GLU A 147 7.71 3.01 -15.73
N LYS A 148 7.19 2.50 -14.60
CA LYS A 148 5.78 2.70 -14.21
C LYS A 148 5.47 4.18 -13.95
N MET A 149 6.34 4.89 -13.24
CA MET A 149 6.17 6.31 -12.93
C MET A 149 6.30 7.21 -14.16
N LYS A 150 7.29 6.94 -15.02
CA LYS A 150 7.50 7.60 -16.31
C LYS A 150 6.31 7.44 -17.25
N LYS A 151 5.69 6.25 -17.31
CA LYS A 151 4.43 6.03 -18.04
C LYS A 151 3.28 6.84 -17.45
N LYS A 152 3.15 6.92 -16.13
CA LYS A 152 2.15 7.80 -15.48
C LYS A 152 2.38 9.27 -15.81
N VAL A 153 3.61 9.78 -15.71
CA VAL A 153 3.94 11.18 -16.08
C VAL A 153 3.56 11.45 -17.54
N GLN A 154 3.89 10.55 -18.46
CA GLN A 154 3.53 10.70 -19.88
C GLN A 154 2.02 10.63 -20.13
N GLN A 155 1.26 9.90 -19.30
CA GLN A 155 -0.21 9.86 -19.33
C GLN A 155 -0.84 11.12 -18.71
N TYR A 156 -0.23 11.70 -17.67
CA TYR A 156 -0.74 12.91 -17.02
C TYR A 156 -0.38 14.19 -17.78
N LYS A 157 0.70 14.19 -18.56
CA LYS A 157 1.15 15.33 -19.36
C LYS A 157 0.07 15.89 -20.31
N THR A 158 -0.79 15.04 -20.92
CA THR A 158 -1.87 15.56 -21.79
C THR A 158 -2.96 16.29 -21.00
N PHE A 159 -3.15 15.96 -19.71
CA PHE A 159 -4.06 16.71 -18.83
C PHE A 159 -3.39 17.99 -18.31
N GLU A 160 -2.08 17.97 -18.05
CA GLU A 160 -1.28 19.16 -17.73
C GLU A 160 -1.31 20.19 -18.88
N GLU A 161 -1.06 19.76 -20.11
CA GLU A 161 -1.13 20.59 -21.32
C GLU A 161 -2.53 21.18 -21.53
N TYR A 162 -3.59 20.39 -21.31
CA TYR A 162 -4.97 20.88 -21.35
C TYR A 162 -5.28 21.88 -20.22
N LEU A 163 -4.83 21.61 -18.99
CA LEU A 163 -5.07 22.50 -17.85
C LEU A 163 -4.33 23.84 -18.01
N MET A 164 -3.14 23.85 -18.62
CA MET A 164 -2.45 25.07 -19.01
C MET A 164 -3.25 25.86 -20.06
N GLN A 165 -3.74 25.20 -21.12
CA GLN A 165 -4.62 25.86 -22.11
C GLN A 165 -5.91 26.42 -21.50
N VAL A 166 -6.49 25.74 -20.52
CA VAL A 166 -7.64 26.27 -19.76
C VAL A 166 -7.23 27.52 -18.98
N ILE A 167 -6.07 27.51 -18.30
CA ILE A 167 -5.55 28.67 -17.55
C ILE A 167 -5.28 29.87 -18.47
N ASP A 168 -4.68 29.65 -19.65
CA ASP A 168 -4.42 30.69 -20.64
C ASP A 168 -5.71 31.33 -21.20
N MET A 169 -6.82 30.59 -21.16
CA MET A 169 -8.16 31.04 -21.56
C MET A 169 -8.96 31.70 -20.42
N LEU A 170 -8.46 31.72 -19.18
CA LEU A 170 -9.12 32.39 -18.07
C LEU A 170 -8.86 33.91 -18.09
N PRO A 171 -9.85 34.74 -17.71
CA PRO A 171 -9.60 36.16 -17.47
C PRO A 171 -8.51 36.38 -16.41
N PRO A 172 -7.74 37.48 -16.50
CA PRO A 172 -6.84 37.90 -15.41
C PRO A 172 -7.57 37.93 -14.07
N ASP A 173 -6.88 37.54 -13.01
CA ASP A 173 -7.39 37.55 -11.64
C ASP A 173 -8.67 36.71 -11.38
N TYR A 174 -9.05 35.79 -12.27
CA TYR A 174 -10.26 34.95 -12.11
C TYR A 174 -10.24 34.04 -10.87
N ILE A 175 -9.07 33.79 -10.28
CA ILE A 175 -8.85 32.87 -9.16
C ILE A 175 -7.91 33.53 -8.13
N LYS A 176 -8.49 34.14 -7.09
CA LYS A 176 -7.77 34.94 -6.08
C LYS A 176 -7.47 34.21 -4.76
N ILE A 177 -7.85 32.94 -4.64
CA ILE A 177 -8.09 32.28 -3.34
C ILE A 177 -7.06 31.16 -3.02
N ALA A 178 -6.08 30.92 -3.89
CA ALA A 178 -5.11 29.84 -3.72
C ALA A 178 -3.68 30.25 -4.10
N ASP A 179 -2.69 29.63 -3.45
CA ASP A 179 -1.25 29.87 -3.65
C ASP A 179 -0.77 29.55 -5.08
N ASN A 180 -1.56 28.79 -5.84
CA ASN A 180 -1.35 28.54 -7.25
C ASN A 180 -2.70 28.45 -8.00
N VAL A 181 -2.71 28.91 -9.25
CA VAL A 181 -3.91 29.04 -10.09
C VAL A 181 -4.62 27.69 -10.28
N LEU A 182 -3.86 26.61 -10.50
CA LEU A 182 -4.40 25.28 -10.74
C LEU A 182 -5.13 24.71 -9.51
N GLY A 183 -4.56 24.83 -8.31
CA GLY A 183 -5.21 24.42 -7.06
C GLY A 183 -6.51 25.18 -6.81
N GLY A 184 -6.51 26.50 -7.06
CA GLY A 184 -7.73 27.30 -6.97
C GLY A 184 -8.77 26.98 -8.04
N LEU A 185 -8.34 26.55 -9.24
CA LEU A 185 -9.25 26.06 -10.30
C LEU A 185 -9.91 24.73 -9.88
N ILE A 186 -9.15 23.81 -9.28
CA ILE A 186 -9.66 22.54 -8.76
C ILE A 186 -10.65 22.79 -7.61
N MET A 187 -10.32 23.67 -6.66
CA MET A 187 -11.24 24.05 -5.57
C MET A 187 -12.54 24.65 -6.12
N ARG A 188 -12.43 25.61 -7.05
CA ARG A 188 -13.60 26.25 -7.69
C ARG A 188 -14.43 25.26 -8.48
N TYR A 189 -13.81 24.32 -9.20
CA TYR A 189 -14.50 23.24 -9.90
C TYR A 189 -15.29 22.37 -8.91
N ASN A 190 -14.68 21.93 -7.80
CA ASN A 190 -15.35 21.11 -6.79
C ASN A 190 -16.58 21.83 -6.21
N THR A 191 -16.44 23.10 -5.82
CA THR A 191 -17.58 23.89 -5.32
C THR A 191 -18.68 24.07 -6.36
N LEU A 192 -18.34 24.30 -7.64
CA LEU A 192 -19.33 24.40 -8.72
C LEU A 192 -20.01 23.06 -9.03
N TYR A 193 -19.28 21.95 -8.88
CA TYR A 193 -19.80 20.60 -9.08
C TYR A 193 -20.76 20.19 -7.94
N GLU A 194 -20.39 20.43 -6.69
CA GLU A 194 -21.22 20.17 -5.50
C GLU A 194 -22.48 21.04 -5.47
N THR A 195 -22.36 22.33 -5.80
CA THR A 195 -23.52 23.24 -5.90
C THR A 195 -24.43 22.85 -7.07
N ASN A 196 -23.88 22.46 -8.23
CA ASN A 196 -24.69 21.95 -9.35
C ASN A 196 -25.45 20.66 -8.99
N ILE A 197 -24.82 19.69 -8.31
CA ILE A 197 -25.52 18.49 -7.81
C ILE A 197 -26.65 18.86 -6.86
N SER A 198 -26.40 19.81 -5.95
CA SER A 198 -27.40 20.27 -4.97
C SER A 198 -28.59 20.96 -5.65
N LEU A 199 -28.34 21.82 -6.62
CA LEU A 199 -29.37 22.51 -7.41
C LEU A 199 -30.17 21.55 -8.30
N LEU A 200 -29.52 20.55 -8.91
CA LEU A 200 -30.21 19.50 -9.67
C LEU A 200 -31.10 18.64 -8.76
N LYS A 201 -30.67 18.35 -7.52
CA LYS A 201 -31.50 17.66 -6.53
C LYS A 201 -32.72 18.50 -6.14
N GLU A 202 -32.53 19.78 -5.80
CA GLU A 202 -33.66 20.67 -5.48
C GLU A 202 -34.62 20.82 -6.67
N MET A 203 -34.10 21.04 -7.89
CA MET A 203 -34.92 21.15 -9.10
C MET A 203 -35.81 19.91 -9.31
N ASN A 204 -35.28 18.71 -9.08
CA ASN A 204 -36.04 17.46 -9.15
C ASN A 204 -37.11 17.37 -8.04
N GLU A 205 -36.79 17.76 -6.80
CA GLU A 205 -37.74 17.81 -5.70
C GLU A 205 -38.88 18.82 -5.95
N LYS A 206 -38.57 19.99 -6.51
CA LYS A 206 -39.58 20.98 -6.94
C LYS A 206 -40.43 20.47 -8.11
N SER A 207 -39.81 19.78 -9.07
CA SER A 207 -40.53 19.12 -10.17
C SER A 207 -41.54 18.08 -9.66
N GLU A 208 -41.17 17.31 -8.63
CA GLU A 208 -42.08 16.34 -8.00
C GLU A 208 -43.22 17.04 -7.26
N GLN A 209 -42.92 18.07 -6.45
CA GLN A 209 -43.92 18.88 -5.74
C GLN A 209 -44.94 19.52 -6.70
N ILE A 210 -44.50 19.97 -7.88
CA ILE A 210 -45.38 20.50 -8.94
C ILE A 210 -46.26 19.39 -9.54
N ARG A 211 -45.71 18.21 -9.82
CA ARG A 211 -46.46 17.07 -10.38
C ARG A 211 -47.50 16.54 -9.38
N GLU A 212 -47.15 16.42 -8.10
CA GLU A 212 -48.10 16.12 -7.03
C GLU A 212 -49.23 17.16 -6.92
N ALA A 213 -48.88 18.45 -6.91
CA ALA A 213 -49.87 19.53 -6.79
C ALA A 213 -50.81 19.55 -8.00
N HIS A 214 -50.30 19.29 -9.20
CA HIS A 214 -51.11 19.20 -10.41
C HIS A 214 -52.06 18.00 -10.38
N ALA A 215 -51.59 16.81 -9.95
CA ALA A 215 -52.44 15.63 -9.80
C ALA A 215 -53.57 15.85 -8.77
N LYS A 216 -53.27 16.51 -7.64
CA LYS A 216 -54.26 16.89 -6.62
C LYS A 216 -55.30 17.87 -7.17
N LEU A 217 -54.89 18.85 -7.99
CA LEU A 217 -55.79 19.79 -8.67
C LEU A 217 -56.71 19.09 -9.68
N VAL A 218 -56.18 18.18 -10.50
CA VAL A 218 -56.97 17.40 -11.47
C VAL A 218 -58.03 16.55 -10.75
N SER A 219 -57.64 15.81 -9.71
CA SER A 219 -58.56 15.01 -8.90
C SER A 219 -59.69 15.85 -8.28
N LEU A 220 -59.36 16.99 -7.66
CA LEU A 220 -60.36 17.90 -7.09
C LEU A 220 -61.31 18.48 -8.16
N ARG A 221 -60.82 18.72 -9.38
CA ARG A 221 -61.63 19.18 -10.51
C ARG A 221 -62.59 18.09 -11.01
N GLU A 222 -62.16 16.83 -11.03
CA GLU A 222 -63.00 15.68 -11.39
C GLU A 222 -64.06 15.40 -10.32
N GLU A 223 -63.71 15.53 -9.03
CA GLU A 223 -64.66 15.46 -7.90
C GLU A 223 -65.72 16.57 -8.00
N HIS A 224 -65.31 17.84 -8.18
CA HIS A 224 -66.25 18.95 -8.35
C HIS A 224 -67.15 18.78 -9.59
N ALA A 225 -66.60 18.31 -10.72
CA ALA A 225 -67.40 18.04 -11.92
C ALA A 225 -68.44 16.94 -11.66
N SER A 226 -68.05 15.88 -10.96
CA SER A 226 -68.95 14.78 -10.54
C SER A 226 -70.05 15.27 -9.60
N HIS A 227 -69.72 16.13 -8.63
CA HIS A 227 -70.67 16.71 -7.70
C HIS A 227 -71.69 17.66 -8.38
N ILE A 228 -71.25 18.42 -9.39
CA ILE A 228 -72.15 19.23 -10.23
C ILE A 228 -73.12 18.33 -11.02
N LEU A 229 -72.65 17.17 -11.54
CA LEU A 229 -73.51 16.21 -12.23
C LEU A 229 -74.54 15.56 -11.28
N THR A 230 -74.18 15.24 -10.03
CA THR A 230 -75.15 14.73 -9.05
C THR A 230 -76.19 15.80 -8.67
N LEU A 231 -75.77 17.03 -8.39
CA LEU A 231 -76.68 18.14 -8.07
C LEU A 231 -77.64 18.47 -9.22
N ASN A 232 -77.16 18.46 -10.47
CA ASN A 232 -78.03 18.64 -11.65
C ASN A 232 -79.04 17.50 -11.82
N SER A 233 -78.65 16.27 -11.48
CA SER A 233 -79.54 15.10 -11.51
C SER A 233 -80.63 15.18 -10.44
N GLU A 234 -80.28 15.58 -9.22
CA GLU A 234 -81.23 15.85 -8.14
C GLU A 234 -82.18 17.00 -8.49
N LEU A 235 -81.66 18.09 -9.07
CA LEU A 235 -82.45 19.23 -9.51
C LEU A 235 -83.48 18.82 -10.59
N ALA A 236 -83.10 17.98 -11.55
CA ALA A 236 -84.02 17.41 -12.54
C ALA A 236 -85.10 16.50 -11.90
N ALA A 237 -84.74 15.72 -10.88
CA ALA A 237 -85.71 14.94 -10.10
C ALA A 237 -86.67 15.84 -9.30
N LEU A 238 -86.20 16.97 -8.78
CA LEU A 238 -87.05 17.97 -8.12
C LEU A 238 -87.97 18.71 -9.10
N TYR A 239 -87.51 19.06 -10.30
CA TYR A 239 -88.36 19.65 -11.34
C TYR A 239 -89.46 18.68 -11.79
N THR A 240 -89.13 17.42 -12.10
CA THR A 240 -90.15 16.42 -12.48
C THR A 240 -91.14 16.11 -11.33
N LYS A 241 -90.69 16.14 -10.07
CA LYS A 241 -91.56 16.05 -8.87
C LYS A 241 -92.41 17.32 -8.64
N ARG A 242 -91.96 18.50 -9.08
CA ARG A 242 -92.77 19.72 -9.11
C ARG A 242 -93.85 19.60 -10.18
N GLU A 243 -93.50 19.18 -11.39
CA GLU A 243 -94.44 19.18 -12.52
C GLU A 243 -95.57 18.17 -12.30
N ARG A 244 -95.27 16.94 -11.85
CA ARG A 244 -96.30 15.96 -11.46
C ARG A 244 -97.28 16.47 -10.38
N ARG A 245 -96.83 17.36 -9.48
CA ARG A 245 -97.70 18.01 -8.49
C ARG A 245 -98.50 19.15 -9.12
N ASN A 246 -97.91 19.93 -10.02
CA ASN A 246 -98.57 20.99 -10.78
C ASN A 246 -99.71 20.44 -11.64
N GLU A 247 -99.44 19.41 -12.45
CA GLU A 247 -100.47 18.67 -13.19
C GLU A 247 -101.63 18.22 -12.28
N SER A 248 -101.31 17.64 -11.12
CA SER A 248 -102.34 17.11 -10.23
C SER A 248 -103.16 18.23 -9.58
N PHE A 249 -102.53 19.34 -9.21
CA PHE A 249 -103.22 20.55 -8.76
C PHE A 249 -104.17 21.07 -9.84
N GLN A 250 -103.71 21.24 -11.08
CA GLN A 250 -104.54 21.67 -12.22
C GLN A 250 -105.72 20.71 -12.47
N ARG A 251 -105.52 19.39 -12.38
CA ARG A 251 -106.60 18.40 -12.46
C ARG A 251 -107.65 18.59 -11.35
N HIS A 252 -107.23 18.90 -10.12
CA HIS A 252 -108.16 19.18 -9.02
C HIS A 252 -108.88 20.53 -9.18
N GLU A 253 -108.18 21.57 -9.60
CA GLU A 253 -108.74 22.91 -9.87
C GLU A 253 -109.77 22.88 -11.01
N GLN A 254 -109.45 22.20 -12.12
CA GLN A 254 -110.38 21.99 -13.23
C GLN A 254 -111.63 21.21 -12.78
N ARG A 255 -111.46 20.17 -11.96
CA ARG A 255 -112.58 19.41 -11.39
C ARG A 255 -113.45 20.28 -10.48
N PHE A 256 -112.84 21.08 -9.59
CA PHE A 256 -113.55 22.02 -8.72
C PHE A 256 -114.30 23.09 -9.54
N SER A 257 -113.66 23.70 -10.55
CA SER A 257 -114.28 24.66 -11.45
C SER A 257 -115.48 24.07 -12.20
N ASN A 258 -115.37 22.81 -12.66
CA ASN A 258 -116.48 22.11 -13.31
C ASN A 258 -117.64 21.82 -12.33
N THR A 259 -117.35 21.32 -11.12
CA THR A 259 -118.39 21.09 -10.09
C THR A 259 -119.03 22.40 -9.63
N HIS A 260 -118.27 23.49 -9.47
CA HIS A 260 -118.82 24.81 -9.13
C HIS A 260 -119.70 25.37 -10.25
N ARG A 261 -119.33 25.17 -11.51
CA ARG A 261 -120.14 25.54 -12.68
C ARG A 261 -121.46 24.77 -12.72
N GLU A 262 -121.43 23.49 -12.39
CA GLU A 262 -122.63 22.63 -12.31
C GLU A 262 -123.55 23.00 -11.12
N LEU A 263 -122.98 23.31 -9.96
CA LEU A 263 -123.78 23.86 -8.85
C LEU A 263 -124.41 25.21 -9.21
N ARG A 264 -123.72 26.03 -10.03
CA ARG A 264 -124.25 27.32 -10.51
C ARG A 264 -125.34 27.17 -11.58
N THR A 265 -125.27 26.17 -12.48
CA THR A 265 -126.37 25.87 -13.42
C THR A 265 -127.59 25.34 -12.66
N GLN A 266 -127.41 24.41 -11.71
CA GLN A 266 -128.50 23.91 -10.87
C GLN A 266 -129.15 25.02 -10.02
N LEU A 267 -128.37 25.91 -9.41
CA LEU A 267 -128.91 27.06 -8.66
C LEU A 267 -129.65 28.06 -9.58
N SER A 268 -129.19 28.25 -10.81
CA SER A 268 -129.87 29.08 -11.82
C SER A 268 -131.21 28.46 -12.27
N LEU A 269 -131.26 27.13 -12.44
CA LEU A 269 -132.49 26.40 -12.69
C LEU A 269 -133.46 26.52 -11.51
N PHE A 270 -133.00 26.31 -10.28
CA PHE A 270 -133.82 26.46 -9.06
C PHE A 270 -134.35 27.88 -8.88
N GLY A 271 -133.51 28.90 -9.10
CA GLY A 271 -133.94 30.31 -9.11
C GLY A 271 -134.93 30.63 -10.24
N THR A 272 -134.93 29.87 -11.33
CA THR A 272 -135.90 29.97 -12.41
C THR A 272 -137.22 29.27 -12.07
N VAL A 273 -137.16 28.12 -11.38
CA VAL A 273 -138.35 27.48 -10.79
C VAL A 273 -139.02 28.39 -9.76
N ILE A 274 -138.25 29.05 -8.88
CA ILE A 274 -138.79 30.05 -7.94
C ILE A 274 -139.45 31.22 -8.68
N ARG A 275 -138.79 31.79 -9.70
CA ARG A 275 -139.41 32.86 -10.52
C ARG A 275 -140.69 32.40 -11.23
N SER A 276 -140.78 31.13 -11.65
CA SER A 276 -142.02 30.56 -12.20
C SER A 276 -143.11 30.36 -11.14
N ILE A 277 -142.75 29.92 -9.92
CA ILE A 277 -143.67 29.82 -8.77
C ILE A 277 -144.21 31.21 -8.41
N ASP A 278 -143.34 32.22 -8.33
CA ASP A 278 -143.75 33.60 -8.03
C ASP A 278 -144.64 34.21 -9.13
N ASN A 279 -144.38 33.88 -10.39
CA ASN A 279 -145.24 34.25 -11.54
C ASN A 279 -146.63 33.56 -11.45
N LEU A 280 -146.67 32.28 -11.05
CA LEU A 280 -147.92 31.55 -10.82
C LEU A 280 -148.71 32.13 -9.64
N VAL A 281 -148.08 32.32 -8.48
CA VAL A 281 -148.72 32.94 -7.29
C VAL A 281 -149.23 34.35 -7.62
N GLY A 282 -148.50 35.13 -8.43
CA GLY A 282 -148.94 36.44 -8.92
C GLY A 282 -150.09 36.40 -9.95
N LYS A 283 -150.33 35.26 -10.60
CA LYS A 283 -151.48 35.04 -11.50
C LYS A 283 -152.72 34.49 -10.80
N CYS A 284 -152.56 33.82 -9.67
CA CYS A 284 -153.68 33.37 -8.85
C CYS A 284 -154.32 34.59 -8.14
N ALA A 285 -155.38 35.13 -8.73
CA ALA A 285 -156.05 36.35 -8.27
C ALA A 285 -156.87 36.15 -6.98
N TRP A 286 -156.18 36.09 -5.84
CA TRP A 286 -156.81 35.90 -4.52
C TRP A 286 -157.27 37.24 -3.91
N PRO A 287 -158.54 37.35 -3.47
CA PRO A 287 -158.99 38.52 -2.74
C PRO A 287 -158.42 38.53 -1.31
N TYR A 288 -157.63 39.56 -1.02
CA TYR A 288 -157.38 40.11 0.32
C TYR A 288 -156.59 39.23 1.34
N THR A 289 -155.25 39.24 1.27
CA THR A 289 -154.38 39.38 2.48
C THR A 289 -152.89 39.52 2.15
N ALA A 290 -152.28 40.58 2.69
CA ALA A 290 -150.84 40.89 2.77
C ALA A 290 -150.07 41.07 1.43
N ALA A 291 -149.14 42.03 1.42
CA ALA A 291 -148.32 42.36 0.26
C ALA A 291 -147.28 41.26 -0.06
N PRO A 292 -146.84 41.11 -1.33
CA PRO A 292 -145.88 40.10 -1.74
C PRO A 292 -144.43 40.46 -1.34
N GLY A 293 -144.13 40.40 -0.05
CA GLY A 293 -142.78 40.44 0.52
C GLY A 293 -142.54 39.23 1.43
N ASP A 294 -141.43 38.52 1.22
CA ASP A 294 -140.91 37.42 2.05
C ASP A 294 -141.91 36.37 2.58
N LEU A 295 -142.78 35.87 1.71
CA LEU A 295 -143.43 34.57 1.94
C LEU A 295 -142.42 33.42 1.75
N THR A 296 -142.24 32.61 2.80
CA THR A 296 -141.49 31.35 2.76
C THR A 296 -141.98 30.43 1.64
N LEU A 297 -141.06 29.74 0.95
CA LEU A 297 -141.38 28.89 -0.21
C LEU A 297 -142.49 27.85 0.09
N SER A 298 -142.51 27.27 1.30
CA SER A 298 -143.53 26.33 1.75
C SER A 298 -144.95 26.94 1.77
N LEU A 299 -145.07 28.22 2.11
CA LEU A 299 -146.35 28.95 2.11
C LEU A 299 -146.80 29.26 0.68
N LYS A 300 -145.85 29.60 -0.22
CA LYS A 300 -146.12 29.78 -1.66
C LYS A 300 -146.64 28.48 -2.29
N LEU A 301 -145.99 27.35 -2.01
CA LEU A 301 -146.39 26.02 -2.52
C LEU A 301 -147.73 25.55 -1.96
N ASN A 302 -148.00 25.73 -0.66
CA ASN A 302 -149.32 25.41 -0.08
C ASN A 302 -150.43 26.26 -0.72
N ARG A 303 -150.19 27.55 -0.99
CA ARG A 303 -151.16 28.42 -1.69
C ARG A 303 -151.46 27.96 -3.12
N ILE A 304 -150.53 27.26 -3.79
CA ILE A 304 -150.78 26.62 -5.10
C ILE A 304 -151.55 25.31 -4.92
N MET A 305 -151.17 24.43 -3.98
CA MET A 305 -151.86 23.14 -3.80
C MET A 305 -153.29 23.27 -3.26
N VAL A 306 -153.63 24.35 -2.56
CA VAL A 306 -155.01 24.66 -2.12
C VAL A 306 -155.87 25.24 -3.28
N SER A 307 -155.30 25.37 -4.49
CA SER A 307 -155.96 25.95 -5.67
C SER A 307 -156.05 25.02 -6.89
N SER A 308 -155.85 23.71 -6.67
CA SER A 308 -156.04 22.62 -7.64
C SER A 308 -157.21 21.74 -7.22
#